data_AF-A0A3S0I7A8-F1
#
_entry.id   AF-A0A3S0I7A8-F1
#
_cell.length_a   1.000
_cell.length_b   1.000
_cell.length_c   1.000
_cell.angle_alpha   90.00
_cell.angle_beta   90.00
_cell.angle_gamma   90.00
#
_symmetry.space_group_name_H-M   'P 1'
#
loop_
_entity.id
_entity.type
_entity.pdbx_description
1 polymer ?
#
loop_
_entity_poly.entity_id
_entity_poly.type
_entity_poly.pdbx_seq_one_letter_code
_entity_poly.pdbx_strand_id
1 'polypeptide(L)'
;MTVKSRYDHLSREDLIALLQTRDASRKFGLVWERSEIEHERALNDDFVALNLIKDLSYGNKPYRNMIIEGDNFDALRFLNLTHRGQIKCIYIDPPYNTGNNDFIYNDRYINKNDAYPESTWLEFMYQRLILARDLLTNDGVLFVSIDENEVAPLTMLLDQIFPQGKVGTFVWRSVGDNFSFTLS
;
A
#
# COMPACT_ATOMS: atom_id res chain seq x y z
N MET A 1 -19.63 23.09 -2.82
CA MET A 1 -18.85 23.76 -3.89
C MET A 1 -18.57 22.72 -4.95
N THR A 2 -19.15 22.86 -6.14
CA THR A 2 -18.96 21.92 -7.25
C THR A 2 -17.54 22.11 -7.80
N VAL A 3 -16.69 21.09 -7.67
CA VAL A 3 -15.36 21.12 -8.26
C VAL A 3 -15.55 21.14 -9.78
N LYS A 4 -15.28 22.29 -10.42
CA LYS A 4 -15.25 22.37 -11.89
C LYS A 4 -14.13 21.46 -12.37
N SER A 5 -14.48 20.42 -13.10
CA SER A 5 -13.51 19.52 -13.68
C SER A 5 -12.82 20.25 -14.84
N ARG A 6 -11.52 20.03 -15.00
CA ARG A 6 -10.74 20.57 -16.12
C ARG A 6 -11.25 20.09 -17.49
N TYR A 7 -12.22 19.18 -17.52
CA TYR A 7 -12.79 18.60 -18.72
C TYR A 7 -14.21 19.12 -19.04
N ASP A 8 -14.78 20.01 -18.21
CA ASP A 8 -16.18 20.48 -18.34
C ASP A 8 -16.48 21.21 -19.66
N HIS A 9 -15.44 21.64 -20.37
CA HIS A 9 -15.53 22.34 -21.65
C HIS A 9 -15.38 21.42 -22.87
N LEU A 10 -15.06 20.14 -22.66
CA LEU A 10 -14.83 19.19 -23.74
C LEU A 10 -16.11 18.47 -24.13
N SER A 11 -16.28 18.22 -25.42
CA SER A 11 -17.37 17.38 -25.89
C SER A 11 -17.13 15.92 -25.46
N ARG A 12 -18.19 15.09 -25.47
CA ARG A 12 -18.08 13.66 -25.17
C ARG A 12 -17.10 12.96 -26.12
N GLU A 13 -17.09 13.36 -27.39
CA GLU A 13 -16.20 12.80 -28.42
C GLU A 13 -14.75 13.19 -28.17
N ASP A 14 -14.48 14.45 -27.81
CA ASP A 14 -13.14 14.91 -27.43
C ASP A 14 -12.62 14.19 -26.19
N LEU A 15 -13.48 13.98 -25.19
CA LEU A 15 -13.15 13.21 -23.98
C LEU A 15 -12.76 11.77 -24.32
N ILE A 16 -13.52 11.11 -25.20
CA ILE A 16 -13.22 9.75 -25.66
C ILE A 16 -11.89 9.72 -26.41
N ALA A 17 -11.66 10.67 -27.31
CA ALA A 17 -10.40 10.75 -28.07
C ALA A 17 -9.19 11.02 -27.16
N LEU A 18 -9.35 11.87 -26.14
CA LEU A 18 -8.33 12.16 -25.13
C LEU A 18 -7.99 10.92 -24.30
N LEU A 19 -9.01 10.17 -23.86
CA LEU A 19 -8.83 8.91 -23.13
C LEU A 19 -8.14 7.86 -24.01
N GLN A 20 -8.59 7.67 -25.25
CA GLN A 20 -7.94 6.75 -26.20
C GLN A 20 -6.48 7.12 -26.46
N THR A 21 -6.18 8.42 -26.61
CA THR A 21 -4.80 8.91 -26.79
C THR A 21 -3.97 8.71 -25.53
N ARG A 22 -4.54 8.97 -24.35
CA ARG A 22 -3.88 8.75 -23.06
C ARG A 22 -3.58 7.27 -22.83
N ASP A 23 -4.53 6.40 -23.14
CA ASP A 23 -4.39 4.95 -22.95
C ASP A 23 -3.46 4.33 -24.01
N ALA A 24 -3.40 4.91 -25.23
CA ALA A 24 -2.44 4.53 -26.27
C ALA A 24 -1.02 5.07 -26.02
N SER A 25 -0.89 6.23 -25.38
CA SER A 25 0.40 6.78 -24.93
C SER A 25 0.84 6.07 -23.66
N ARG A 26 1.30 4.82 -23.81
CA ARG A 26 1.94 4.08 -22.72
C ARG A 26 3.08 4.90 -22.14
N LYS A 27 2.86 5.51 -20.98
CA LYS A 27 3.93 6.01 -20.14
C LYS A 27 4.70 4.79 -19.64
N PHE A 28 6.03 4.83 -19.71
CA PHE A 28 6.85 3.83 -19.05
C PHE A 28 6.54 3.87 -17.55
N GLY A 29 6.02 2.77 -17.00
CA GLY A 29 5.54 2.72 -15.63
C GLY A 29 4.77 1.44 -15.31
N LEU A 30 4.56 1.20 -14.02
CA LEU A 30 3.77 0.08 -13.53
C LEU A 30 2.28 0.34 -13.78
N VAL A 31 1.58 -0.62 -14.38
CA VAL A 31 0.13 -0.56 -14.62
C VAL A 31 -0.47 -1.87 -14.13
N TRP A 32 -1.45 -1.79 -13.24
CA TRP A 32 -2.20 -2.92 -12.72
C TRP A 32 -3.69 -2.58 -12.65
N GLU A 33 -4.55 -3.60 -12.56
CA GLU A 33 -6.00 -3.40 -12.44
C GLU A 33 -6.33 -2.80 -11.07
N ARG A 34 -7.12 -1.71 -11.07
CA ARG A 34 -7.54 -0.99 -9.87
C ARG A 34 -9.02 -0.72 -9.91
N SER A 35 -9.72 -1.03 -8.83
CA SER A 35 -11.11 -0.63 -8.61
C SER A 35 -11.15 0.61 -7.71
N GLU A 36 -10.82 1.79 -8.28
CA GLU A 36 -10.79 3.06 -7.52
C GLU A 36 -12.16 3.37 -6.87
N ILE A 37 -13.25 3.03 -7.55
CA ILE A 37 -14.63 3.31 -7.11
C ILE A 37 -15.04 2.44 -5.92
N GLU A 38 -14.70 1.15 -5.92
CA GLU A 38 -15.02 0.27 -4.79
C GLU A 38 -14.16 0.59 -3.57
N HIS A 39 -12.90 0.94 -3.80
CA HIS A 39 -12.00 1.39 -2.75
C HIS A 39 -12.53 2.64 -2.04
N GLU A 40 -12.91 3.69 -2.80
CA GLU A 40 -13.47 4.91 -2.23
C GLU A 40 -14.81 4.69 -1.52
N ARG A 41 -15.66 3.77 -2.00
CA ARG A 41 -16.91 3.42 -1.32
C ARG A 41 -16.66 2.70 0.00
N ALA A 42 -15.79 1.69 0.00
CA ALA A 42 -15.42 0.97 1.22
C ALA A 42 -14.79 1.90 2.27
N LEU A 43 -13.98 2.87 1.83
CA LEU A 43 -13.38 3.87 2.70
C LEU A 43 -14.41 4.77 3.41
N ASN A 44 -15.53 5.10 2.75
CA ASN A 44 -16.51 6.06 3.27
C ASN A 44 -17.56 5.42 4.19
N ASP A 45 -17.87 4.13 4.00
CA ASP A 45 -18.95 3.47 4.74
C ASP A 45 -18.48 2.83 6.07
N ASP A 46 -17.21 2.40 6.18
CA ASP A 46 -16.70 1.69 7.37
C ASP A 46 -15.65 2.52 8.15
N PHE A 47 -16.12 3.23 9.17
CA PHE A 47 -15.24 3.82 10.19
C PHE A 47 -14.89 2.78 11.25
N VAL A 48 -13.61 2.37 11.31
CA VAL A 48 -13.09 1.44 12.30
C VAL A 48 -12.44 2.20 13.46
N ALA A 49 -12.90 1.94 14.68
CA ALA A 49 -12.37 2.53 15.91
C ALA A 49 -11.60 1.51 16.75
N LEU A 50 -10.48 1.93 17.36
CA LEU A 50 -9.72 1.08 18.27
C LEU A 50 -10.39 0.99 19.65
N ASN A 51 -10.47 -0.23 20.18
CA ASN A 51 -10.93 -0.50 21.53
C ASN A 51 -9.75 -0.86 22.44
N LEU A 52 -9.55 -0.11 23.53
CA LEU A 52 -8.48 -0.40 24.50
C LEU A 52 -8.85 -1.60 25.36
N ILE A 53 -8.09 -2.69 25.23
CA ILE A 53 -8.21 -3.88 26.09
C ILE A 53 -7.32 -3.69 27.32
N LYS A 54 -7.93 -3.23 28.42
CA LYS A 54 -7.21 -2.93 29.68
C LYS A 54 -6.54 -4.18 30.27
N ASP A 55 -7.16 -5.34 30.15
CA ASP A 55 -6.69 -6.59 30.76
C ASP A 55 -5.40 -7.11 30.10
N LEU A 56 -5.13 -6.73 28.85
CA LEU A 56 -3.89 -7.05 28.13
C LEU A 56 -2.86 -5.91 28.21
N SER A 57 -3.20 -4.79 28.85
CA SER A 57 -2.29 -3.65 29.00
C SER A 57 -1.32 -3.90 30.14
N TYR A 58 -0.03 -3.65 29.90
CA TYR A 58 1.03 -3.80 30.89
C TYR A 58 1.81 -2.50 31.11
N GLY A 59 2.19 -2.22 32.36
CA GLY A 59 2.98 -1.06 32.77
C GLY A 59 2.17 0.16 33.21
N ASN A 60 2.86 1.26 33.47
CA ASN A 60 2.26 2.51 33.96
C ASN A 60 1.77 3.39 32.81
N LYS A 61 0.66 4.09 33.05
CA LYS A 61 0.13 5.10 32.11
C LYS A 61 0.98 6.39 32.15
N PRO A 62 1.08 7.13 31.03
CA PRO A 62 0.58 6.79 29.71
C PRO A 62 1.41 5.67 29.05
N TYR A 63 0.73 4.75 28.38
CA TYR A 63 1.39 3.65 27.68
C TYR A 63 2.22 4.19 26.51
N ARG A 64 3.47 3.76 26.40
CA ARG A 64 4.40 4.20 25.33
C ARG A 64 4.36 3.31 24.11
N ASN A 65 3.99 2.05 24.28
CA ASN A 65 3.93 1.03 23.23
C ASN A 65 2.48 0.63 23.00
N MET A 66 2.15 0.28 21.76
CA MET A 66 0.81 -0.14 21.33
C MET A 66 0.92 -1.40 20.49
N ILE A 67 0.01 -2.35 20.73
CA ILE A 67 -0.25 -3.49 19.85
C ILE A 67 -1.68 -3.33 19.36
N ILE A 68 -1.87 -3.41 18.05
CA ILE A 68 -3.18 -3.33 17.40
C ILE A 68 -3.45 -4.69 16.78
N GLU A 69 -4.58 -5.30 17.14
CA GLU A 69 -5.07 -6.54 16.53
C GLU A 69 -6.20 -6.18 15.56
N GLY A 70 -6.06 -6.60 14.29
CA GLY A 70 -7.02 -6.32 13.22
C GLY A 70 -6.37 -6.30 11.84
N ASP A 71 -7.11 -5.89 10.83
CA ASP A 71 -6.53 -5.64 9.50
C ASP A 71 -5.60 -4.41 9.56
N ASN A 72 -4.40 -4.56 8.99
CA ASN A 72 -3.40 -3.52 8.98
C ASN A 72 -3.83 -2.27 8.20
N PHE A 73 -4.72 -2.38 7.21
CA PHE A 73 -5.27 -1.24 6.49
C PHE A 73 -6.06 -0.33 7.43
N ASP A 74 -6.98 -0.89 8.22
CA ASP A 74 -7.77 -0.12 9.19
C ASP A 74 -6.91 0.42 10.34
N ALA A 75 -5.94 -0.37 10.80
CA ALA A 75 -4.97 0.09 11.79
C ALA A 75 -4.18 1.32 11.28
N LEU A 76 -3.68 1.27 10.05
CA LEU A 76 -2.95 2.39 9.43
C LEU A 76 -3.85 3.62 9.20
N ARG A 77 -5.13 3.43 8.84
CA ARG A 77 -6.11 4.53 8.75
C ARG A 77 -6.31 5.21 10.10
N PHE A 78 -6.51 4.43 11.15
CA PHE A 78 -6.66 4.98 12.51
C PHE A 78 -5.38 5.72 12.97
N LEU A 79 -4.20 5.13 12.70
CA LEU A 79 -2.93 5.77 13.01
C LEU A 79 -2.76 7.09 12.24
N ASN A 80 -3.26 7.20 11.01
CA ASN A 80 -3.22 8.47 10.27
C ASN A 80 -4.08 9.57 10.90
N LEU A 81 -5.07 9.24 11.73
CA LEU A 81 -5.83 10.24 12.48
C LEU A 81 -5.04 10.81 13.66
N THR A 82 -4.07 10.06 14.19
CA THR A 82 -3.45 10.33 15.50
C THR A 82 -1.93 10.60 15.42
N HIS A 83 -1.24 9.95 14.49
CA HIS A 83 0.23 9.88 14.37
C HIS A 83 0.75 10.26 12.98
N ARG A 84 -0.07 10.94 12.17
CA ARG A 84 0.34 11.42 10.84
C ARG A 84 1.61 12.26 10.94
N GLY A 85 2.60 11.96 10.11
CA GLY A 85 3.89 12.65 10.09
C GLY A 85 4.74 12.52 11.36
N GLN A 86 4.47 11.53 12.23
CA GLN A 86 5.15 11.37 13.53
C GLN A 86 6.00 10.10 13.63
N ILE A 87 5.89 9.18 12.66
CA ILE A 87 6.60 7.90 12.69
C ILE A 87 7.98 8.06 12.06
N LYS A 88 9.02 7.76 12.83
CA LYS A 88 10.41 7.89 12.37
C LYS A 88 10.87 6.72 11.50
N CYS A 89 10.38 5.52 11.77
CA CYS A 89 10.84 4.31 11.13
C CYS A 89 9.68 3.32 11.01
N ILE A 90 9.51 2.74 9.84
CA ILE A 90 8.57 1.64 9.58
C ILE A 90 9.38 0.46 9.06
N TYR A 91 9.09 -0.73 9.58
CA TYR A 91 9.62 -1.98 9.07
C TYR A 91 8.44 -2.92 8.77
N ILE A 92 8.42 -3.51 7.59
CA ILE A 92 7.41 -4.48 7.19
C ILE A 92 8.06 -5.70 6.51
N ASP A 93 7.46 -6.85 6.76
CA ASP A 93 7.80 -8.13 6.15
C ASP A 93 6.55 -8.69 5.45
N PRO A 94 6.18 -8.11 4.29
CA PRO A 94 4.99 -8.51 3.56
C PRO A 94 5.10 -9.97 3.08
N PRO A 95 3.96 -10.66 2.91
CA PRO A 95 3.94 -12.01 2.41
C PRO A 95 4.59 -12.10 1.03
N TYR A 96 5.52 -13.04 0.89
CA TYR A 96 6.18 -13.35 -0.36
C TYR A 96 5.22 -14.19 -1.20
N ASN A 97 4.87 -13.71 -2.40
CA ASN A 97 3.93 -14.35 -3.33
C ASN A 97 4.53 -15.63 -3.95
N THR A 98 5.04 -16.53 -3.12
CA THR A 98 5.91 -17.69 -3.47
C THR A 98 5.14 -18.91 -3.96
N GLY A 99 3.83 -18.78 -4.21
CA GLY A 99 2.98 -19.87 -4.68
C GLY A 99 2.65 -20.95 -3.62
N ASN A 100 3.27 -20.91 -2.44
CA ASN A 100 2.71 -21.57 -1.26
C ASN A 100 1.54 -20.74 -0.73
N ASN A 101 0.52 -21.40 -0.19
CA ASN A 101 -0.78 -20.85 0.25
C ASN A 101 -0.71 -19.79 1.38
N ASP A 102 0.36 -19.02 1.49
CA ASP A 102 0.60 -18.07 2.58
C ASP A 102 -0.04 -16.70 2.32
N PHE A 103 -0.39 -16.37 1.07
CA PHE A 103 -1.18 -15.18 0.74
C PHE A 103 -2.67 -15.51 0.64
N ILE A 104 -3.34 -15.68 1.78
CA ILE A 104 -4.81 -15.75 1.84
C ILE A 104 -5.32 -14.31 2.00
N TYR A 105 -5.40 -13.57 0.90
CA TYR A 105 -6.26 -12.38 0.88
C TYR A 105 -7.71 -12.83 0.75
N ASN A 106 -8.62 -12.18 1.48
CA ASN A 106 -10.03 -12.57 1.52
C ASN A 106 -10.60 -12.72 0.09
N ASP A 107 -10.94 -13.96 -0.27
CA ASP A 107 -11.55 -14.47 -1.51
C ASP A 107 -12.77 -13.68 -2.04
N ARG A 108 -13.23 -12.63 -1.38
CA ARG A 108 -14.35 -11.81 -1.85
C ARG A 108 -14.03 -10.97 -3.10
N TYR A 109 -12.75 -10.67 -3.35
CA TYR A 109 -12.31 -9.89 -4.51
C TYR A 109 -11.47 -10.69 -5.51
N ILE A 110 -10.95 -11.84 -5.12
CA ILE A 110 -10.18 -12.72 -6.00
C ILE A 110 -11.16 -13.67 -6.66
N ASN A 111 -11.48 -13.41 -7.92
CA ASN A 111 -12.17 -14.42 -8.70
C ASN A 111 -11.17 -15.57 -8.88
N LYS A 112 -11.56 -16.83 -8.65
CA LYS A 112 -10.68 -18.00 -8.88
C LYS A 112 -10.18 -18.13 -10.34
N ASN A 113 -10.62 -17.24 -11.22
CA ASN A 113 -10.22 -17.10 -12.61
C ASN A 113 -9.40 -15.81 -12.89
N ASP A 114 -8.86 -15.15 -11.85
CA ASP A 114 -8.04 -13.94 -12.05
C ASP A 114 -6.78 -14.27 -12.84
N ALA A 115 -6.67 -13.65 -14.01
CA ALA A 115 -5.56 -13.87 -14.93
C ALA A 115 -4.25 -13.22 -14.46
N TYR A 116 -4.25 -12.45 -13.36
CA TYR A 116 -3.11 -11.63 -12.92
C TYR A 116 -2.93 -11.57 -11.39
N PRO A 117 -2.39 -12.62 -10.74
CA PRO A 117 -2.11 -12.64 -9.29
C PRO A 117 -1.21 -11.49 -8.81
N GLU A 118 -0.26 -11.08 -9.65
CA GLU A 118 0.69 -9.98 -9.38
C GLU A 118 -0.02 -8.62 -9.21
N SER A 119 -1.12 -8.37 -9.94
CA SER A 119 -1.92 -7.14 -9.82
C SER A 119 -2.58 -7.03 -8.44
N THR A 120 -3.01 -8.17 -7.88
CA THR A 120 -3.68 -8.22 -6.57
C THR A 120 -2.71 -7.93 -5.42
N TRP A 121 -1.49 -8.49 -5.47
CA TRP A 121 -0.46 -8.20 -4.47
C TRP A 121 -0.01 -6.74 -4.53
N LEU A 122 0.18 -6.20 -5.74
CA LEU A 122 0.52 -4.79 -5.94
C LEU A 122 -0.55 -3.85 -5.40
N GLU A 123 -1.83 -4.11 -5.68
CA GLU A 123 -2.92 -3.31 -5.15
C GLU A 123 -2.99 -3.40 -3.62
N PHE A 124 -2.84 -4.61 -3.06
CA PHE A 124 -2.78 -4.82 -1.62
C PHE A 124 -1.68 -3.97 -0.96
N MET A 125 -0.47 -4.00 -1.51
CA MET A 125 0.69 -3.27 -1.02
C MET A 125 0.53 -1.77 -1.20
N TYR A 126 0.07 -1.33 -2.38
CA TYR A 126 -0.14 0.09 -2.71
C TYR A 126 -1.00 0.78 -1.65
N GLN A 127 -2.13 0.19 -1.30
CA GLN A 127 -3.07 0.77 -0.35
C GLN A 127 -2.47 0.98 1.04
N ARG A 128 -1.60 0.06 1.47
CA ARG A 128 -0.92 0.14 2.78
C ARG A 128 0.25 1.10 2.75
N LEU A 129 1.03 1.10 1.68
CA LEU A 129 2.21 1.94 1.52
C LEU A 129 1.85 3.43 1.42
N ILE A 130 0.72 3.77 0.78
CA ILE A 130 0.20 5.14 0.76
C ILE A 130 -0.11 5.64 2.17
N LEU A 131 -0.77 4.80 2.99
CA LEU A 131 -1.06 5.15 4.38
C LEU A 131 0.22 5.22 5.23
N ALA A 132 1.16 4.31 5.01
CA ALA A 132 2.45 4.29 5.71
C ALA A 132 3.29 5.54 5.39
N ARG A 133 3.30 5.99 4.14
CA ARG A 133 3.96 7.25 3.74
C ARG A 133 3.46 8.43 4.55
N ASP A 134 2.15 8.56 4.70
CA ASP A 134 1.55 9.69 5.42
C ASP A 134 1.85 9.67 6.93
N LEU A 135 2.20 8.51 7.48
CA LEU A 135 2.64 8.38 8.87
C LEU A 135 4.09 8.83 9.08
N LEU A 136 4.94 8.70 8.06
CA LEU A 136 6.37 8.98 8.18
C LEU A 136 6.65 10.47 8.39
N THR A 137 7.62 10.78 9.25
CA THR A 137 8.21 12.13 9.30
C THR A 137 8.92 12.45 7.98
N ASN A 138 9.20 13.73 7.69
CA ASN A 138 9.91 14.14 6.47
C ASN A 138 11.31 13.51 6.32
N ASP A 139 11.92 13.08 7.43
CA ASP A 139 13.21 12.40 7.51
C ASP A 139 13.07 10.93 7.94
N GLY A 140 11.85 10.40 7.87
CA GLY A 140 11.52 9.02 8.23
C GLY A 140 12.00 8.02 7.19
N VAL A 141 12.12 6.75 7.60
CA VAL A 141 12.61 5.67 6.74
C VAL A 141 11.66 4.47 6.75
N LEU A 142 11.47 3.86 5.58
CA LEU A 142 10.73 2.62 5.40
C LEU A 142 11.71 1.49 5.03
N PHE A 143 11.60 0.38 5.74
CA PHE A 143 12.28 -0.87 5.41
C PHE A 143 11.27 -1.92 5.01
N VAL A 144 11.50 -2.57 3.87
CA VAL A 144 10.67 -3.66 3.37
C VAL A 144 11.54 -4.87 3.10
N SER A 145 11.26 -5.97 3.79
CA SER A 145 11.78 -7.29 3.41
C SER A 145 11.05 -7.77 2.17
N ILE A 146 11.77 -8.32 1.20
CA ILE A 146 11.15 -8.95 0.04
C ILE A 146 12.02 -10.08 -0.48
N ASP A 147 11.42 -11.03 -1.17
CA ASP A 147 12.13 -12.09 -1.87
C ASP A 147 12.55 -11.65 -3.28
N GLU A 148 13.21 -12.54 -4.01
CA GLU A 148 13.66 -12.28 -5.39
C GLU A 148 12.48 -12.15 -6.39
N ASN A 149 11.30 -12.68 -6.06
CA ASN A 149 10.14 -12.70 -6.97
C ASN A 149 9.47 -11.32 -7.05
N GLU A 150 9.28 -10.67 -5.91
CA GLU A 150 8.48 -9.44 -5.81
C GLU A 150 9.33 -8.16 -5.70
N VAL A 151 10.67 -8.29 -5.69
CA VAL A 151 11.60 -7.15 -5.54
C VAL A 151 11.44 -6.09 -6.64
N ALA A 152 11.27 -6.51 -7.89
CA ALA A 152 11.13 -5.62 -9.03
C ALA A 152 9.79 -4.86 -9.03
N PRO A 153 8.62 -5.51 -8.94
CA PRO A 153 7.34 -4.82 -8.88
C PRO A 153 7.23 -3.92 -7.64
N LEU A 154 7.73 -4.37 -6.48
CA LEU A 154 7.79 -3.54 -5.27
C LEU A 154 8.66 -2.29 -5.48
N THR A 155 9.84 -2.43 -6.10
CA THR A 155 10.72 -1.27 -6.34
C THR A 155 10.01 -0.22 -7.20
N MET A 156 9.33 -0.64 -8.27
CA MET A 156 8.59 0.29 -9.14
C MET A 156 7.42 0.95 -8.40
N LEU A 157 6.71 0.18 -7.56
CA LEU A 157 5.62 0.69 -6.73
C LEU A 157 6.13 1.74 -5.74
N LEU A 158 7.25 1.46 -5.09
CA LEU A 158 7.85 2.37 -4.13
C LEU A 158 8.40 3.63 -4.79
N ASP A 159 9.01 3.55 -5.99
CA ASP A 159 9.42 4.72 -6.76
C ASP A 159 8.24 5.63 -7.11
N GLN A 160 7.05 5.05 -7.31
CA GLN A 160 5.81 5.80 -7.55
C GLN A 160 5.29 6.48 -6.26
N ILE A 161 5.40 5.83 -5.10
CA ILE A 161 4.88 6.35 -3.82
C ILE A 161 5.86 7.34 -3.16
N PHE A 162 7.16 7.07 -3.27
CA PHE A 162 8.28 7.82 -2.71
C PHE A 162 9.26 8.23 -3.83
N PRO A 163 8.89 9.21 -4.68
CA PRO A 163 9.76 9.62 -5.78
C PRO A 163 11.12 10.09 -5.27
N GLN A 164 12.20 9.47 -5.76
CA GLN A 164 13.58 9.75 -5.35
C GLN A 164 13.88 9.46 -3.86
N GLY A 165 13.04 8.71 -3.16
CA GLY A 165 13.24 8.36 -1.75
C GLY A 165 14.28 7.27 -1.51
N LYS A 166 14.58 6.46 -2.54
CA LYS A 166 15.46 5.29 -2.43
C LYS A 166 16.84 5.62 -1.88
N VAL A 167 17.10 5.13 -0.66
CA VAL A 167 18.43 5.22 -0.01
C VAL A 167 19.33 4.01 -0.33
N GLY A 168 18.78 2.81 -0.57
CA GLY A 168 19.63 1.62 -0.81
C GLY A 168 18.90 0.28 -0.98
N THR A 169 19.66 -0.81 -0.93
CA THR A 169 19.15 -2.20 -0.92
C THR A 169 20.13 -3.02 -0.09
N PHE A 170 19.61 -3.82 0.84
CA PHE A 170 20.44 -4.71 1.67
C PHE A 170 20.20 -6.16 1.24
N VAL A 171 21.28 -6.90 0.99
CA VAL A 171 21.22 -8.33 0.69
C VAL A 171 21.45 -9.10 1.97
N TRP A 172 20.46 -9.87 2.41
CA TRP A 172 20.58 -10.73 3.58
C TRP A 172 20.80 -12.16 3.14
N ARG A 173 22.00 -12.68 3.39
CA ARG A 173 22.33 -14.09 3.13
C ARG A 173 21.88 -14.94 4.31
N SER A 174 20.69 -15.51 4.19
CA SER A 174 20.22 -16.53 5.13
C SER A 174 20.83 -17.91 4.76
N VAL A 175 21.01 -18.80 5.73
CA VAL A 175 21.48 -20.17 5.47
C VAL A 175 20.25 -20.99 5.06
N GLY A 176 19.87 -20.89 3.79
CA GLY A 176 18.66 -21.50 3.22
C GLY A 176 17.74 -20.43 2.63
N ASP A 177 17.90 -20.17 1.34
CA ASP A 177 17.13 -19.23 0.51
C ASP A 177 17.39 -17.72 0.75
N ASN A 178 17.59 -17.00 -0.36
CA ASN A 178 17.98 -15.59 -0.44
C ASN A 178 16.74 -14.68 -0.35
N PHE A 179 16.79 -13.66 0.52
CA PHE A 179 15.82 -12.56 0.54
C PHE A 179 16.58 -11.23 0.36
N SER A 180 16.07 -10.34 -0.51
CA SER A 180 16.66 -9.04 -0.81
C SER A 180 15.77 -7.92 -0.31
N PHE A 181 16.25 -7.04 0.58
CA PHE A 181 15.47 -5.91 1.09
C PHE A 181 15.54 -4.72 0.13
N THR A 182 14.39 -4.19 -0.31
CA THR A 182 14.32 -2.93 -1.07
C THR A 182 14.08 -1.77 -0.12
N LEU A 183 14.91 -0.73 -0.22
CA LEU A 183 14.72 0.53 0.49
C LEU A 183 14.16 1.56 -0.49
N SER A 184 13.20 2.35 -0.02
CA SER A 184 12.54 3.43 -0.76
C SER A 184 12.21 4.60 0.13
#